data_AF-A0A933STJ2-F1
#
_entry.id   AF-A0A933STJ2-F1
#
_cell.length_a   1.000
_cell.length_b   1.000
_cell.length_c   1.000
_cell.angle_alpha   90.00
_cell.angle_beta   90.00
_cell.angle_gamma   90.00
#
_symmetry.space_group_name_H-M   'P 1'
#
loop_
_entity.id
_entity.type
_entity.pdbx_description
1 polymer ?
#
loop_
_entity_poly.entity_id
_entity_poly.type
_entity_poly.pdbx_seq_one_letter_code
_entity_poly.pdbx_strand_id
1 'polypeptide(L)' 'MKALVISVGSNDYLLDMEPIQRITGSGEIFIVHGALDFIKGIIKFRNGIVPVLDLSKRLGCNSLAQIF' A
#
# COMPACT_ATOMS: atom_id res chain seq x y z
N MET A 1 5.17 21.87 -8.15
CA MET A 1 5.28 20.45 -7.74
C MET A 1 4.26 20.20 -6.64
N LYS A 2 3.35 19.24 -6.82
CA LYS A 2 2.37 18.85 -5.79
C LYS A 2 2.70 17.44 -5.33
N ALA A 3 2.67 17.20 -4.01
CA ALA A 3 2.98 15.91 -3.42
C ALA A 3 1.89 15.51 -2.42
N LEU A 4 1.64 14.21 -2.32
CA LEU A 4 0.79 13.62 -1.29
C LEU A 4 1.69 13.07 -0.18
N VAL A 5 1.44 13.49 1.06
CA VAL A 5 2.07 12.89 2.24
C VAL A 5 1.22 11.70 2.69
N ILE A 6 1.84 10.55 2.90
CA ILE A 6 1.22 9.40 3.54
C ILE A 6 2.09 8.90 4.70
N SER A 7 1.46 8.48 5.79
CA SER A 7 2.15 7.85 6.91
C SER A 7 2.07 6.34 6.79
N VAL A 8 3.22 5.67 6.89
CA VAL A 8 3.33 4.20 6.86
C VAL A 8 4.21 3.75 8.02
N GLY A 9 3.58 3.10 9.01
CA GLY A 9 4.24 2.87 10.31
C GLY A 9 4.47 4.20 11.03
N SER A 10 5.69 4.44 11.48
CA SER A 10 6.12 5.69 12.15
C SER A 10 6.77 6.71 11.21
N ASN A 11 6.84 6.43 9.91
CA ASN A 11 7.51 7.28 8.93
C ASN A 11 6.50 7.91 7.96
N ASP A 12 6.78 9.15 7.57
CA ASP A 12 6.07 9.86 6.52
C ASP A 12 6.79 9.73 5.18
N TYR A 13 6.02 9.55 4.11
CA TYR A 13 6.50 9.39 2.75
C TYR A 13 5.83 10.42 1.83
N LEU A 14 6.59 10.88 0.84
CA LEU A 14 6.11 11.78 -0.20
C LEU A 14 5.89 11.01 -1.49
N LEU A 15 4.68 11.11 -2.04
CA LEU A 15 4.34 10.59 -3.36
C LEU A 15 4.13 11.76 -4.32
N ASP A 16 4.66 11.63 -5.53
CA ASP A 16 4.27 12.50 -6.63
C ASP A 16 2.76 12.36 -6.87
N MET A 17 2.04 13.48 -6.98
CA MET A 17 0.61 13.48 -7.21
C MET A 17 0.23 13.15 -8.65
N GLU A 18 1.10 13.39 -9.63
CA GLU A 18 0.79 13.16 -11.05
C GLU A 18 0.38 11.71 -11.37
N PRO A 19 1.08 10.65 -10.89
CA PRO A 19 0.69 9.28 -11.18
C PRO A 19 -0.51 8.78 -10.35
N ILE A 20 -1.00 9.56 -9.37
CA ILE A 20 -2.07 9.11 -8.47
C ILE A 20 -3.41 9.14 -9.19
N GLN A 21 -3.94 7.96 -9.50
CA GLN A 21 -5.25 7.84 -10.15
C GLN A 21 -6.41 8.13 -9.21
N ARG A 22 -6.32 7.70 -7.94
CA ARG A 22 -7.38 7.87 -6.94
C ARG A 22 -6.89 7.59 -5.51
N ILE A 23 -7.50 8.28 -4.54
CA ILE A 23 -7.45 7.91 -3.11
C ILE A 23 -8.81 7.29 -2.76
N THR A 24 -8.82 6.08 -2.23
CA THR A 24 -10.04 5.33 -1.92
C THR A 24 -9.93 4.68 -0.55
N GLY A 25 -11.06 4.50 0.13
CA GLY A 25 -11.14 3.65 1.32
C GLY A 25 -11.00 2.16 0.96
N SER A 26 -10.86 1.32 1.98
CA SER A 26 -10.77 -0.13 1.82
C SER A 26 -12.10 -0.72 1.33
N GLY A 27 -12.01 -1.51 0.26
CA GLY A 27 -13.07 -2.42 -0.17
C GLY A 27 -12.82 -3.84 0.33
N GLU A 28 -13.69 -4.78 -0.06
CA GLU A 28 -13.47 -6.20 0.18
C GLU A 28 -12.23 -6.69 -0.56
N ILE A 29 -11.27 -7.26 0.17
CA ILE A 29 -10.03 -7.80 -0.38
C ILE A 29 -10.19 -9.32 -0.53
N PHE A 30 -9.95 -9.81 -1.74
CA PHE A 30 -9.90 -11.24 -2.02
C PHE A 30 -8.46 -11.74 -1.89
N ILE A 31 -8.24 -12.69 -0.96
CA ILE A 31 -6.92 -13.25 -0.68
C ILE A 31 -6.44 -14.08 -1.88
N VAL A 32 -5.16 -13.93 -2.23
CA VAL A 32 -4.51 -14.72 -3.28
C VAL A 32 -3.56 -15.72 -2.63
N HIS A 33 -3.79 -17.01 -2.85
CA HIS A 33 -2.91 -18.07 -2.34
C HIS A 33 -1.55 -18.06 -3.02
N GLY A 34 -0.47 -18.25 -2.24
CA GLY A 34 0.90 -18.27 -2.76
C GLY A 34 1.47 -16.89 -3.11
N ALA A 35 0.76 -15.80 -2.79
CA ALA A 35 1.28 -14.46 -2.98
C ALA A 35 2.41 -14.11 -2.00
N LEU A 36 3.23 -13.11 -2.36
CA LEU A 36 4.25 -12.57 -1.48
C LEU A 36 3.61 -11.98 -0.22
N ASP A 37 4.32 -12.01 0.91
CA ASP A 37 3.77 -11.60 2.22
C ASP A 37 3.25 -10.14 2.28
N PHE A 38 3.82 -9.25 1.45
CA PHE A 38 3.36 -7.87 1.32
C PHE A 38 2.16 -7.69 0.37
N ILE A 39 1.65 -8.76 -0.23
CA ILE A 39 0.44 -8.74 -1.05
C ILE A 39 -0.74 -9.16 -0.16
N LYS A 40 -1.64 -8.24 0.16
CA LYS A 40 -2.86 -8.54 0.92
C LYS A 40 -3.86 -9.35 0.10
N GLY A 41 -3.81 -9.21 -1.22
CA GLY A 41 -4.71 -9.86 -2.15
C GLY A 41 -5.00 -8.96 -3.33
N ILE A 42 -6.23 -9.05 -3.84
CA ILE A 42 -6.73 -8.26 -4.97
C ILE A 42 -8.09 -7.63 -4.62
N ILE A 43 -8.42 -6.55 -5.31
CA ILE A 43 -9.77 -5.96 -5.28
C ILE A 43 -10.31 -5.84 -6.70
N LYS A 44 -11.63 -5.90 -6.84
CA LYS A 44 -12.29 -5.42 -8.05
C LYS A 44 -12.27 -3.90 -8.04
N PHE A 45 -11.71 -3.31 -9.08
CA PHE A 45 -11.66 -1.86 -9.25
C PHE A 45 -12.15 -1.49 -10.64
N ARG A 46 -13.34 -0.89 -10.70
CA ARG A 46 -14.05 -0.58 -11.95
C ARG A 46 -14.11 -1.82 -12.86
N ASN A 47 -13.47 -1.74 -14.03
CA ASN A 47 -13.51 -2.78 -15.06
C ASN A 47 -12.29 -3.71 -14.99
N GLY A 48 -11.57 -3.73 -13.85
CA GLY A 48 -10.35 -4.50 -13.69
C GLY A 48 -10.15 -5.05 -12.28
N ILE A 49 -9.04 -5.76 -12.13
CA ILE A 49 -8.56 -6.32 -10.87
C ILE A 49 -7.23 -5.64 -10.58
N VAL A 50 -7.07 -5.11 -9.38
CA VAL A 50 -5.80 -4.49 -8.95
C VAL A 50 -5.28 -5.17 -7.67
N PRO A 51 -3.96 -5.40 -7.57
CA PRO A 51 -3.37 -5.93 -6.36
C PRO A 51 -3.41 -4.90 -5.23
N VAL A 52 -3.62 -5.39 -4.00
CA VAL A 52 -3.52 -4.58 -2.78
C VAL A 52 -2.25 -4.95 -2.05
N LEU A 53 -1.38 -3.97 -1.86
CA LEU A 53 -0.11 -4.13 -1.18
C LEU A 53 -0.21 -3.62 0.27
N ASP A 54 0.43 -4.33 1.19
CA ASP A 54 0.77 -3.82 2.51
C ASP A 54 2.08 -3.04 2.41
N LEU A 55 1.99 -1.71 2.42
CA LEU A 55 3.18 -0.84 2.33
C LEU A 55 4.10 -0.99 3.55
N SER A 56 3.56 -1.23 4.75
CA SER A 56 4.38 -1.42 5.95
C SER A 56 5.25 -2.66 5.84
N LYS A 57 4.70 -3.77 5.31
CA LYS A 57 5.49 -4.97 5.02
C LYS A 57 6.46 -4.74 3.85
N ARG A 58 6.00 -4.10 2.77
CA ARG A 58 6.83 -3.87 1.57
C ARG A 58 8.05 -2.99 1.86
N LEU A 59 7.89 -2.00 2.74
CA LEU A 59 8.95 -1.06 3.12
C LEU A 59 9.73 -1.49 4.37
N GLY A 60 9.36 -2.62 5.00
CA GLY A 60 10.05 -3.13 6.19
C GLY A 60 9.76 -2.37 7.49
N CYS A 61 8.70 -1.55 7.53
CA CYS A 61 8.32 -0.75 8.70
C CYS A 61 7.87 -1.60 9.91
N ASN A 62 7.52 -2.87 9.71
CA ASN A 62 7.10 -3.78 10.78
C ASN A 62 8.26 -4.48 11.48
N SER A 63 9.52 -4.18 11.11
CA SER A 63 10.67 -4.75 11.80
C SER A 63 10.90 -4.03 13.14
N LEU A 64 11.16 -4.79 14.20
CA LEU A 64 11.54 -4.30 15.54
C LEU A 64 12.90 -3.56 15.56
N ALA A 65 13.40 -3.11 14.40
CA ALA A 65 14.70 -2.51 14.20
C ALA A 65 14.68 -0.97 14.26
N GLN A 66 13.66 -0.36 14.87
CA GLN A 66 13.64 1.09 15.15
C GLN A 66 14.29 1.46 16.50
N ILE A 67 15.13 0.60 17.04
CA ILE A 67 16.05 0.97 18.12
C ILE A 67 17.41 1.06 17.46
N PHE A 68 17.79 2.26 17.01
CA PHE A 68 19.10 2.92 17.15
C PHE A 68 19.00 4.33 16.57
#